data_AF-A0A8C4W828-F1
#
_entry.id   AF-A0A8C4W828-F1
#
_cell.length_a   1.000
_cell.length_b   1.000
_cell.length_c   1.000
_cell.angle_alpha   90.00
_cell.angle_beta   90.00
_cell.angle_gamma   90.00
#
_symmetry.space_group_name_H-M   'P 1'
#
loop_
_entity.id
_entity.type
_entity.pdbx_description
1 polymer ?
#
loop_
_entity_poly.entity_id
_entity_poly.type
_entity_poly.pdbx_seq_one_letter_code
_entity_poly.pdbx_strand_id
1 'polypeptide(L)'
;DQNHSYAMFHSLLLMLILVLQAKNSAHGKAVRPGFNIERGTDEKKSDDCLPRKDFRFPLSVQVDISISSTKHAIKVGHDVSNRSMSPWDYSINEDPNRFPQVIAQAKCRHYSCVDSTGQEDYSMNSIPIQHEILVLQREQRGCQHAYRLEKQLVTVGCTCARPIIHYLQ
;
A
#
# COMPACT_ATOMS: atom_id res chain seq x y z
N ASP A 1 39.52 21.29 -26.65
CA ASP A 1 39.14 19.87 -26.71
C ASP A 1 37.95 19.45 -25.84
N GLN A 2 37.73 20.04 -24.65
CA GLN A 2 36.57 19.71 -23.78
C GLN A 2 35.18 19.95 -24.44
N ASN A 3 35.01 21.08 -25.15
CA ASN A 3 33.74 21.43 -25.81
C ASN A 3 33.40 20.51 -26.99
N HIS A 4 34.41 20.01 -27.70
CA HIS A 4 34.21 19.09 -28.83
C HIS A 4 33.77 17.71 -28.33
N SER A 5 34.31 17.28 -27.19
CA SER A 5 33.91 16.04 -26.52
C SER A 5 32.45 16.11 -26.05
N TYR A 6 32.03 17.21 -25.42
CA TYR A 6 30.65 17.39 -24.95
C TYR A 6 29.64 17.40 -26.11
N ALA A 7 29.97 18.06 -27.22
CA ALA A 7 29.13 18.07 -28.43
C ALA A 7 28.95 16.68 -29.03
N MET A 8 30.02 15.86 -29.05
CA MET A 8 29.95 14.49 -29.57
C MET A 8 29.10 13.58 -28.67
N PHE A 9 29.25 13.68 -27.34
CA PHE A 9 28.42 12.92 -26.39
C PHE A 9 26.95 13.33 -26.46
N HIS A 10 26.66 14.63 -26.59
CA HIS A 10 25.30 15.12 -26.73
C HIS A 10 24.66 14.66 -28.04
N SER A 11 25.43 14.60 -29.13
CA SER A 11 24.96 14.07 -30.41
C SER A 11 24.67 12.57 -30.34
N LEU A 12 25.52 11.78 -29.67
CA LEU A 12 25.31 10.34 -29.47
C LEU A 12 24.07 10.05 -28.60
N LEU A 13 23.86 10.85 -27.55
CA LEU A 13 22.70 10.71 -26.67
C LEU A 13 21.38 10.99 -27.42
N LEU A 14 21.35 12.04 -28.25
CA LEU A 14 20.17 12.36 -29.06
C LEU A 14 19.85 11.25 -30.07
N MET A 15 20.87 10.64 -30.69
CA MET A 15 20.68 9.51 -31.61
C MET A 15 20.12 8.27 -30.90
N LEU A 16 20.58 7.97 -29.68
CA LEU A 16 20.04 6.86 -28.88
C LEU A 16 18.56 7.06 -28.52
N ILE A 17 18.16 8.29 -28.17
CA ILE A 17 16.77 8.62 -27.85
C ILE A 17 15.88 8.43 -29.10
N LEU A 18 16.33 8.86 -30.29
CA LEU A 18 15.57 8.66 -31.53
C LEU A 18 15.37 7.18 -31.87
N VAL A 19 16.39 6.34 -31.67
CA VAL A 19 16.30 4.89 -31.91
C VAL A 19 15.33 4.22 -30.93
N LEU A 20 15.27 4.67 -29.68
CA LEU A 20 14.34 4.15 -28.67
C LEU A 20 12.88 4.50 -29.00
N GLN A 21 12.62 5.70 -29.54
CA GLN A 21 11.27 6.09 -29.96
C GLN A 21 10.80 5.37 -31.23
N ALA A 22 11.72 4.96 -32.11
CA ALA A 22 11.39 4.18 -33.31
C ALA A 22 10.96 2.72 -33.02
N LYS A 23 11.27 2.18 -31.83
CA LYS A 23 10.99 0.77 -31.47
C LYS A 23 9.61 0.52 -30.85
N ASN A 24 8.85 1.56 -30.50
CA ASN A 24 7.56 1.43 -29.80
C ASN A 24 6.32 1.60 -30.70
N SER A 25 6.40 1.28 -32.00
CA SER A 25 5.23 1.25 -32.88
C SER A 25 5.00 -0.15 -33.45
N ALA A 26 4.40 -1.02 -32.65
CA ALA A 26 3.66 -2.19 -33.14
C ALA A 26 2.20 -2.05 -32.68
N HIS A 27 1.43 -1.33 -33.48
CA HIS A 27 -0.01 -1.19 -33.37
C HIS A 27 -0.68 -2.49 -33.87
N GLY A 28 -0.88 -3.45 -32.97
CA GLY A 28 -1.64 -4.67 -33.26
C GLY A 28 -3.15 -4.41 -33.21
N LYS A 29 -3.78 -4.17 -34.37
CA LYS A 29 -5.24 -4.25 -34.50
C LYS A 29 -5.66 -5.72 -34.49
N ALA A 30 -6.38 -6.15 -33.45
CA ALA A 30 -7.01 -7.45 -33.42
C ALA A 30 -8.24 -7.46 -34.35
N VAL A 31 -8.18 -8.32 -35.36
CA VAL A 31 -9.27 -8.67 -36.28
C VAL A 31 -10.35 -9.42 -35.50
N ARG A 32 -11.61 -8.98 -35.61
CA ARG A 32 -12.79 -9.75 -35.14
C ARG A 32 -13.17 -10.77 -36.21
N PRO A 33 -13.24 -12.08 -35.93
CA PRO A 33 -14.02 -13.00 -36.74
C PRO A 33 -15.43 -13.06 -36.15
N GLY A 34 -16.41 -12.57 -36.90
CA GLY A 34 -17.81 -12.88 -36.65
C GLY A 34 -18.07 -14.34 -36.99
N PHE A 35 -18.61 -15.09 -36.03
CA PHE A 35 -19.11 -16.44 -36.27
C PHE A 35 -20.55 -16.52 -35.74
N ASN A 36 -21.50 -16.52 -36.67
CA ASN A 36 -22.89 -16.88 -36.40
C ASN A 36 -22.96 -18.41 -36.30
N ILE A 37 -23.30 -18.96 -35.12
CA ILE A 37 -23.87 -20.30 -35.01
C ILE A 37 -25.21 -20.17 -34.30
N GLU A 38 -26.19 -20.79 -34.93
CA GLU A 38 -27.58 -20.89 -34.57
C GLU A 38 -27.77 -21.69 -33.26
N ARG A 39 -28.62 -21.12 -32.39
CA ARG A 39 -29.67 -21.77 -31.60
C ARG A 39 -29.50 -23.28 -31.33
N GLY A 40 -28.79 -23.58 -30.24
CA GLY A 40 -28.92 -24.83 -29.49
C GLY A 40 -29.42 -24.50 -28.08
N THR A 41 -30.59 -25.01 -27.72
CA THR A 41 -31.14 -24.99 -26.36
C THR A 41 -30.24 -25.78 -25.43
N ASP A 42 -29.42 -25.09 -24.66
CA ASP A 42 -28.95 -25.53 -23.36
C ASP A 42 -29.22 -24.39 -22.39
N GLU A 43 -30.31 -24.50 -21.63
CA GLU A 43 -30.52 -23.72 -20.41
C GLU A 43 -29.36 -24.03 -19.47
N LYS A 44 -28.29 -23.25 -19.60
CA LYS A 44 -27.20 -23.23 -18.64
C LYS A 44 -27.77 -22.62 -17.37
N LYS A 45 -28.28 -23.51 -16.52
CA LYS A 45 -28.67 -23.34 -15.12
C LYS A 45 -27.93 -22.13 -14.54
N SER A 46 -28.67 -21.03 -14.39
CA SER A 46 -28.24 -19.86 -13.65
C SER A 46 -27.83 -20.35 -12.27
N ASP A 47 -26.55 -20.24 -11.92
CA ASP A 47 -26.10 -20.38 -10.55
C ASP A 47 -26.82 -19.28 -9.74
N ASP A 48 -27.90 -19.70 -9.08
CA ASP A 48 -28.79 -18.86 -8.33
C ASP A 48 -28.05 -18.37 -7.09
N CYS A 49 -27.40 -17.22 -7.22
CA CYS A 49 -26.72 -16.53 -6.13
C CYS A 49 -27.77 -15.89 -5.20
N LEU A 50 -28.53 -16.73 -4.48
CA LEU A 50 -29.56 -16.30 -3.53
C LEU A 50 -28.91 -15.83 -2.22
N PRO A 51 -29.26 -14.63 -1.73
CA PRO A 51 -28.85 -14.19 -0.40
C PRO A 51 -29.56 -15.05 0.66
N ARG A 52 -28.78 -15.80 1.44
CA ARG A 52 -29.29 -16.54 2.60
C ARG A 52 -29.81 -15.54 3.64
N LYS A 53 -31.13 -15.54 3.84
CA LYS A 53 -31.84 -14.62 4.73
C LYS A 53 -31.86 -15.20 6.15
N ASP A 54 -30.87 -14.85 6.96
CA ASP A 54 -30.83 -15.21 8.38
C ASP A 54 -31.29 -14.02 9.25
N PHE A 55 -32.21 -14.27 10.18
CA PHE A 55 -33.11 -13.24 10.74
C PHE A 55 -32.72 -12.69 12.12
N ARG A 56 -31.45 -12.80 12.55
CA ARG A 56 -31.02 -12.27 13.87
C ARG A 56 -30.03 -11.11 13.84
N PHE A 57 -29.31 -10.89 12.74
CA PHE A 57 -28.47 -9.72 12.47
C PHE A 57 -28.11 -9.71 10.98
N PRO A 58 -28.04 -8.56 10.28
CA PRO A 58 -27.66 -8.56 8.87
C PRO A 58 -26.25 -9.13 8.69
N LEU A 59 -26.09 -10.16 7.84
CA LEU A 59 -24.80 -10.76 7.49
C LEU A 59 -23.90 -9.83 6.65
N SER A 60 -24.49 -8.76 6.11
CA SER A 60 -23.84 -7.76 5.27
C SER A 60 -24.63 -6.45 5.33
N VAL A 61 -23.92 -5.33 5.24
CA VAL A 61 -24.51 -4.00 5.18
C VAL A 61 -24.13 -3.35 3.86
N GLN A 62 -25.06 -2.61 3.25
CA GLN A 62 -24.74 -1.75 2.12
C GLN A 62 -24.23 -0.43 2.66
N VAL A 63 -23.02 -0.05 2.26
CA VAL A 63 -22.38 1.20 2.68
C VAL A 63 -22.02 2.00 1.43
N ASP A 64 -22.34 3.29 1.45
CA ASP A 64 -21.81 4.25 0.48
C ASP A 64 -20.50 4.82 1.04
N ILE A 65 -19.40 4.59 0.34
CA ILE A 65 -18.07 5.01 0.76
C ILE A 65 -17.65 6.18 -0.12
N SER A 66 -18.10 7.38 0.25
CA SER A 66 -17.66 8.63 -0.37
C SER A 66 -16.47 9.20 0.42
N ILE A 67 -15.25 8.97 -0.10
CA ILE A 67 -14.03 9.47 0.55
C ILE A 67 -13.85 10.94 0.20
N SER A 68 -14.34 11.82 1.06
CA SER A 68 -14.00 13.25 0.99
C SER A 68 -12.66 13.50 1.69
N SER A 69 -11.54 13.30 0.99
CA SER A 69 -10.25 13.69 1.55
C SER A 69 -10.18 15.22 1.63
N THR A 70 -10.27 15.81 2.83
CA THR A 70 -9.60 17.11 3.01
C THR A 70 -8.12 16.81 2.91
N LYS A 71 -7.39 17.46 1.99
CA LYS A 71 -5.96 17.24 1.71
C LYS A 71 -5.06 17.71 2.87
N HIS A 72 -5.43 17.42 4.11
CA HIS A 72 -4.53 17.50 5.24
C HIS A 72 -3.64 16.28 5.18
N ALA A 73 -2.66 16.30 4.27
CA ALA A 73 -1.45 15.53 4.48
C ALA A 73 -1.05 15.80 5.93
N ILE A 74 -1.05 14.77 6.78
CA ILE A 74 -0.73 14.92 8.19
C ILE A 74 0.61 15.62 8.22
N LYS A 75 0.62 16.89 8.64
CA LYS A 75 1.85 17.67 8.81
C LYS A 75 2.55 17.16 10.07
N VAL A 76 2.92 15.88 10.08
CA VAL A 76 4.01 15.42 10.93
C VAL A 76 5.19 16.30 10.52
N GLY A 77 5.81 16.97 11.49
CA GLY A 77 6.92 17.88 11.20
C GLY A 77 7.91 17.20 10.26
N HIS A 78 8.48 17.96 9.32
CA HIS A 78 9.41 17.39 8.35
C HIS A 78 10.45 16.52 9.08
N ASP A 79 10.55 15.27 8.63
CA ASP A 79 11.56 14.33 9.06
C ASP A 79 11.58 13.99 10.57
N VAL A 80 10.41 13.89 11.20
CA VAL A 80 10.32 13.43 12.61
C VAL A 80 10.95 12.04 12.80
N SER A 81 10.88 11.16 11.80
CA SER A 81 11.46 9.81 11.87
C SER A 81 12.98 9.81 12.05
N ASN A 82 13.71 10.72 11.40
CA ASN A 82 15.17 10.79 11.57
C ASN A 82 15.61 11.60 12.79
N ARG A 83 14.82 12.60 13.21
CA ARG A 83 15.16 13.49 14.33
C ARG A 83 14.67 13.01 15.69
N SER A 84 13.99 11.87 15.74
CA SER A 84 13.54 11.23 16.98
C SER A 84 14.72 10.65 17.76
N MET A 85 14.66 10.67 19.10
CA MET A 85 15.55 9.88 19.97
C MET A 85 15.36 8.36 19.80
N SER A 86 14.26 7.93 19.17
CA SER A 86 14.01 6.54 18.80
C SER A 86 13.70 6.50 17.32
N PRO A 87 14.70 6.60 16.42
CA PRO A 87 14.46 6.77 14.99
C PRO A 87 13.88 5.52 14.34
N TRP A 88 13.15 5.68 13.25
CA TRP A 88 12.50 4.57 12.53
C TRP A 88 12.55 4.72 11.01
N ASP A 89 12.44 3.59 10.32
CA ASP A 89 12.23 3.51 8.88
C ASP A 89 10.83 2.99 8.56
N TYR A 90 10.26 3.42 7.44
CA TYR A 90 8.99 2.89 6.97
C TYR A 90 9.21 1.70 6.05
N SER A 91 8.56 0.59 6.38
CA SER A 91 8.35 -0.54 5.47
C SER A 91 6.98 -0.42 4.82
N ILE A 92 6.89 -0.66 3.51
CA ILE A 92 5.64 -0.56 2.77
C ILE A 92 4.91 -1.90 2.79
N ASN A 93 3.68 -1.90 3.30
CA ASN A 93 2.75 -3.02 3.25
C ASN A 93 1.70 -2.73 2.18
N GLU A 94 1.83 -3.40 1.04
CA GLU A 94 0.93 -3.26 -0.10
C GLU A 94 0.08 -4.52 -0.28
N ASP A 95 -1.24 -4.35 -0.37
CA ASP A 95 -2.19 -5.40 -0.70
C ASP A 95 -3.19 -4.89 -1.75
N PRO A 96 -3.17 -5.40 -3.00
CA PRO A 96 -4.06 -4.95 -4.06
C PRO A 96 -5.53 -5.28 -3.82
N ASN A 97 -5.82 -6.18 -2.87
CA ASN A 97 -7.18 -6.55 -2.50
C ASN A 97 -7.67 -5.78 -1.27
N ARG A 98 -6.94 -4.77 -0.79
CA ARG A 98 -7.29 -4.00 0.41
C ARG A 98 -7.46 -2.52 0.11
N PHE A 99 -8.33 -1.85 0.86
CA PHE A 99 -8.36 -0.40 0.98
C PHE A 99 -8.03 0.04 2.42
N PRO A 100 -7.06 0.94 2.65
CA PRO A 100 -6.10 1.46 1.66
C PRO A 100 -5.13 0.35 1.20
N GLN A 101 -4.80 0.37 -0.10
CA GLN A 101 -3.90 -0.60 -0.71
C GLN A 101 -2.51 -0.55 -0.08
N VAL A 102 -1.99 0.65 0.12
CA VAL A 102 -0.66 0.91 0.67
C VAL A 102 -0.77 1.41 2.11
N ILE A 103 -0.11 0.70 3.03
CA ILE A 103 0.03 1.08 4.44
C ILE A 103 1.52 1.11 4.77
N ALA A 104 2.02 2.24 5.26
CA ALA A 104 3.38 2.33 5.78
C ALA A 104 3.44 1.83 7.23
N GLN A 105 4.42 0.98 7.54
CA GLN A 105 4.67 0.38 8.85
C GLN A 105 6.03 0.84 9.35
N ALA A 106 6.07 1.60 10.44
CA ALA A 106 7.31 2.04 11.06
C ALA A 106 8.05 0.87 11.73
N LYS A 107 9.37 0.87 11.59
CA LYS A 107 10.30 -0.08 12.22
C LYS A 107 11.39 0.71 12.94
N CYS A 108 11.50 0.55 14.25
CA CYS A 108 12.55 1.21 15.02
C CYS A 108 13.93 0.73 14.56
N ARG A 109 14.88 1.65 14.39
CA ARG A 109 16.24 1.33 13.91
C ARG A 109 17.08 0.63 14.96
N HIS A 110 16.88 0.99 16.22
CA HIS A 110 17.60 0.46 17.38
C HIS A 110 16.59 -0.10 18.39
N TYR A 111 17.07 -1.01 19.26
CA TYR A 111 16.33 -1.43 20.44
C TYR A 111 16.43 -0.41 21.58
N SER A 112 17.56 0.29 21.65
CA SER A 112 17.86 1.40 22.55
C SER A 112 17.41 2.74 21.96
N CYS A 113 17.44 3.82 22.74
CA CYS A 113 17.30 5.17 22.20
C CYS A 113 18.66 5.74 21.79
N VAL A 114 18.67 6.89 21.10
CA VAL A 114 19.89 7.66 20.79
C VAL A 114 19.95 8.95 21.61
N ASP A 115 21.15 9.28 22.09
CA ASP A 115 21.40 10.48 22.88
C ASP A 115 21.71 11.72 22.00
N SER A 116 22.03 12.85 22.62
CA SER A 116 22.36 14.10 21.91
C SER A 116 23.63 14.03 21.07
N THR A 117 24.48 13.02 21.30
CA THR A 117 25.71 12.77 20.52
C THR A 117 25.46 11.80 19.36
N GLY A 118 24.25 11.23 19.27
CA GLY A 118 23.87 10.23 18.28
C GLY A 118 24.34 8.82 18.62
N GLN A 119 24.77 8.57 19.86
CA GLN A 119 25.15 7.24 20.33
C GLN A 119 23.95 6.53 20.98
N GLU A 120 23.97 5.19 20.96
CA GLU A 120 22.94 4.38 21.60
C GLU A 120 23.01 4.48 23.13
N ASP A 121 21.90 4.89 23.75
CA ASP A 121 21.68 4.88 25.20
C ASP A 121 20.88 3.63 25.59
N TYR A 122 21.60 2.62 26.06
CA TYR A 122 21.04 1.34 26.51
C TYR A 122 20.27 1.43 27.85
N SER A 123 20.24 2.59 28.50
CA SER A 123 19.40 2.81 29.68
C SER A 123 17.92 3.03 29.34
N MET A 124 17.60 3.18 28.05
CA MET A 124 16.27 3.44 27.51
C MET A 124 15.96 2.50 26.34
N ASN A 125 14.68 2.30 26.06
CA ASN A 125 14.21 1.44 24.97
C ASN A 125 13.46 2.24 23.89
N SER A 126 13.79 1.98 22.63
CA SER A 126 12.96 2.35 21.49
C SER A 126 11.80 1.36 21.37
N ILE A 127 10.58 1.84 21.54
CA ILE A 127 9.36 1.02 21.49
C ILE A 127 8.44 1.47 20.34
N PRO A 128 7.86 0.52 19.57
CA PRO A 128 6.94 0.86 18.49
C PRO A 128 5.60 1.36 19.04
N ILE A 129 5.07 2.44 18.44
CA ILE A 129 3.72 2.94 18.74
C ILE A 129 2.75 2.32 17.74
N GLN A 130 1.79 1.55 18.25
CA GLN A 130 0.80 0.85 17.43
C GLN A 130 -0.56 1.57 17.46
N HIS A 131 -1.25 1.55 16.33
CA HIS A 131 -2.59 2.09 16.16
C HIS A 131 -3.46 1.10 15.40
N GLU A 132 -4.70 0.90 15.85
CA GLU A 132 -5.67 0.06 15.15
C GLU A 132 -6.42 0.90 14.11
N ILE A 133 -6.34 0.52 12.85
CA ILE A 133 -7.09 1.13 11.76
C ILE A 133 -8.11 0.15 11.19
N LEU A 134 -9.13 0.71 10.54
CA LEU A 134 -10.08 -0.07 9.75
C LEU A 134 -9.57 -0.19 8.31
N VAL A 135 -9.63 -1.41 7.77
CA VAL A 135 -9.31 -1.71 6.38
C VAL A 135 -10.47 -2.48 5.74
N LEU A 136 -10.65 -2.29 4.44
CA LEU A 136 -11.65 -3.03 3.67
C LEU A 136 -10.94 -4.08 2.82
N GLN A 137 -11.15 -5.35 3.12
CA GLN A 137 -10.61 -6.47 2.33
C GLN A 137 -11.64 -6.89 1.29
N ARG A 138 -11.26 -6.86 0.02
CA ARG A 138 -12.06 -7.38 -1.09
C ARG A 138 -12.07 -8.89 -1.03
N GLU A 139 -13.26 -9.46 -1.10
CA GLU A 139 -13.48 -10.91 -1.10
C GLU A 139 -14.54 -11.28 -2.14
N GLN A 140 -14.44 -12.49 -2.67
CA GLN A 140 -15.46 -13.06 -3.54
C GLN A 140 -16.42 -13.88 -2.69
N ARG A 141 -17.68 -13.46 -2.59
CA ARG A 141 -18.77 -14.20 -1.96
C ARG A 141 -19.69 -14.74 -3.06
N GLY A 142 -19.46 -15.98 -3.48
CA GLY A 142 -20.17 -16.58 -4.61
C GLY A 142 -19.92 -15.81 -5.91
N CYS A 143 -20.99 -15.30 -6.52
CA CYS A 143 -20.95 -14.51 -7.75
C CYS A 143 -20.62 -13.03 -7.54
N GLN A 144 -20.62 -12.54 -6.30
CA GLN A 144 -20.51 -11.11 -5.99
C GLN A 144 -19.17 -10.78 -5.33
N HIS A 145 -18.64 -9.60 -5.66
CA HIS A 145 -17.55 -9.01 -4.90
C HIS A 145 -18.13 -8.29 -3.69
N ALA A 146 -17.68 -8.67 -2.51
CA ALA A 146 -18.02 -8.02 -1.25
C ALA A 146 -16.74 -7.45 -0.61
N TYR A 147 -16.93 -6.56 0.35
CA TYR A 147 -15.86 -6.08 1.20
C TYR A 147 -16.11 -6.55 2.63
N ARG A 148 -15.06 -7.09 3.24
CA ARG A 148 -15.01 -7.38 4.67
C ARG A 148 -14.31 -6.24 5.37
N LEU A 149 -14.95 -5.69 6.40
CA LEU A 149 -14.32 -4.70 7.27
C LEU A 149 -13.45 -5.43 8.29
N GLU A 150 -12.17 -5.08 8.35
CA GLU A 150 -11.19 -5.68 9.25
C GLU A 150 -10.48 -4.61 10.08
N LYS A 151 -10.01 -5.02 11.26
CA LYS A 151 -9.12 -4.23 12.11
C LYS A 151 -7.68 -4.64 11.84
N GLN A 152 -6.83 -3.68 11.53
CA GLN A 152 -5.42 -3.91 11.28
C GLN A 152 -4.57 -3.03 12.20
N LEU A 153 -3.59 -3.66 12.84
CA LEU A 153 -2.61 -2.97 13.66
C LEU A 153 -1.50 -2.38 12.79
N VAL A 154 -1.21 -1.10 12.97
CA VAL A 154 -0.19 -0.36 12.22
C VAL A 154 0.74 0.33 13.19
N THR A 155 2.04 0.10 13.01
CA THR A 155 3.07 0.87 13.70
C THR A 155 3.24 2.21 13.02
N VAL A 156 2.91 3.29 13.71
CA VAL A 156 2.92 4.66 13.15
C VAL A 156 4.27 5.36 13.34
N GLY A 157 5.04 4.94 14.34
CA GLY A 157 6.36 5.45 14.69
C GLY A 157 6.95 4.71 15.89
N CYS A 158 8.02 5.25 16.45
CA CYS A 158 8.62 4.75 17.69
C CYS A 158 8.73 5.86 18.73
N THR A 159 8.74 5.49 20.01
CA THR A 159 9.02 6.40 21.12
C THR A 159 10.13 5.85 22.01
N CYS A 160 10.76 6.73 22.78
CA CYS A 160 11.77 6.39 23.76
C CYS A 160 11.13 6.25 25.15
N ALA A 161 11.37 5.14 25.84
CA ALA A 161 10.82 4.88 27.16
C ALA A 161 11.85 4.27 28.11
N ARG A 162 11.68 4.54 29.41
CA ARG A 162 12.46 3.87 30.45
C ARG A 162 12.11 2.37 30.50
N PRO A 163 13.08 1.48 30.78
CA PRO A 163 12.82 0.06 30.97
C PRO A 163 11.81 -0.20 32.09
N ILE A 164 11.07 -1.30 31.98
CA ILE A 164 10.17 -1.76 33.04
C ILE A 164 11.04 -2.30 34.18
N ILE A 165 11.06 -1.60 35.31
CA ILE A 165 11.70 -2.08 36.52
C ILE A 165 10.69 -2.96 37.26
N HIS A 166 10.87 -4.28 37.21
CA HIS A 166 10.12 -5.18 38.09
C HIS A 166 10.74 -5.12 39.48
N TYR A 167 10.09 -4.45 40.42
CA TYR A 167 10.40 -4.68 41.83
C TYR A 167 9.92 -6.08 42.18
N LEU A 168 10.84 -6.95 42.57
CA LEU A 168 10.51 -8.23 43.19
C LEU A 168 9.86 -7.90 44.54
N GLN A 169 8.56 -8.15 44.65
CA GLN A 169 7.78 -7.96 45.86
C GLN A 169 7.61 -9.29 46.59
#